data_AF-A0A0K0FQR7-F1
#
_entry.id   AF-A0A0K0FQR7-F1
#
_cell.length_a   1.000
_cell.length_b   1.000
_cell.length_c   1.000
_cell.angle_alpha   90.00
_cell.angle_beta   90.00
_cell.angle_gamma   90.00
#
_symmetry.space_group_name_H-M   'P 1'
#
loop_
_entity.id
_entity.type
_entity.pdbx_description
1 polymer ?
#
loop_
_entity_poly.entity_id
_entity_poly.type
_entity_poly.pdbx_seq_one_letter_code
_entity_poly.pdbx_strand_id
1 'polypeptide(L)'
;MLKFILFLFFVPLTKTIYSNNNLKPYGNYNSNGQYPCIICRSPGVENYPELFLLPKNQIMNLPLLDNCDNPSSLPNSSFFVNCDKYCTNIAIECPDSTACTNKYLYIRGCQNILTQNIQPSITDNDLDKNYQYCEYDSNFLAFKSNGNPVNIEYIASLCLSNIQDPNEKIPCNNYLSNGSKYSISLLKNSCNVLRPSGSFGCYKCQEEERNCHTGSDGSQAYCFKRYMKVGDNKYYIAKGSSNVNPYFTNSSCYDDSTSYSLSPFINVQARSGVCFCSDKNYCNSSENIKNAFLKVTIFVIFSLLL
;
A
#
# COMPACT_ATOMS: atom_id res chain seq x y z
N MET A 1 -23.07 -34.90 44.29
CA MET A 1 -24.39 -34.31 44.00
C MET A 1 -24.50 -33.01 44.78
N LEU A 2 -24.08 -31.87 44.21
CA LEU A 2 -24.53 -30.54 44.61
C LEU A 2 -24.20 -29.56 43.48
N LYS A 3 -25.25 -28.91 42.98
CA LYS A 3 -25.24 -27.87 41.95
C LYS A 3 -24.64 -26.60 42.53
N PHE A 4 -23.81 -25.89 41.75
CA PHE A 4 -23.75 -24.44 41.84
C PHE A 4 -23.88 -23.85 40.44
N ILE A 5 -25.01 -23.19 40.25
CA ILE A 5 -25.35 -22.34 39.12
C ILE A 5 -24.65 -21.01 39.39
N LEU A 6 -23.85 -20.52 38.44
CA LEU A 6 -23.44 -19.12 38.40
C LEU A 6 -23.92 -18.51 37.08
N PHE A 7 -24.97 -17.70 37.22
CA PHE A 7 -25.40 -16.73 36.23
C PHE A 7 -24.32 -15.65 36.08
N LEU A 8 -23.91 -15.37 34.85
CA LEU A 8 -23.32 -14.08 34.49
C LEU A 8 -24.07 -13.54 33.26
N PHE A 9 -24.78 -12.44 33.49
CA PHE A 9 -25.47 -11.65 32.49
C PHE A 9 -24.48 -10.81 31.67
N PHE A 10 -24.72 -10.80 30.35
CA PHE A 10 -24.56 -9.72 29.38
C PHE A 10 -23.37 -8.74 29.47
N VAL A 11 -22.53 -8.79 28.44
CA VAL A 11 -21.93 -7.62 27.79
C VAL A 11 -22.23 -7.77 26.29
N PRO A 12 -22.68 -6.71 25.60
CA PRO A 12 -23.35 -6.82 24.30
C PRO A 12 -22.40 -7.39 23.25
N LEU A 13 -22.94 -8.19 22.33
CA LEU A 13 -22.31 -8.34 21.02
C LEU A 13 -22.15 -6.92 20.47
N THR A 14 -20.92 -6.43 20.47
CA THR A 14 -20.53 -5.28 19.68
C THR A 14 -20.92 -5.59 18.26
N LYS A 15 -21.95 -4.88 17.80
CA LYS A 15 -22.35 -4.75 16.41
C LYS A 15 -21.05 -4.67 15.59
N THR A 16 -20.77 -5.69 14.78
CA THR A 16 -19.78 -5.57 13.72
C THR A 16 -20.23 -4.37 12.92
N ILE A 17 -19.53 -3.26 13.07
CA ILE A 17 -19.66 -2.14 12.16
C ILE A 17 -19.07 -2.69 10.87
N TYR A 18 -19.93 -3.33 10.06
CA TYR A 18 -19.79 -3.18 8.63
C TYR A 18 -19.77 -1.67 8.42
N SER A 19 -18.58 -1.11 8.28
CA SER A 19 -18.46 0.15 7.61
C SER A 19 -18.94 -0.14 6.20
N ASN A 20 -20.24 0.04 6.00
CA ASN A 20 -20.75 0.47 4.71
C ASN A 20 -20.03 1.81 4.45
N ASN A 21 -18.78 1.71 4.02
CA ASN A 21 -18.14 2.69 3.18
C ASN A 21 -18.92 2.63 1.86
N ASN A 22 -20.17 3.09 1.93
CA ASN A 22 -20.83 3.70 0.81
C ASN A 22 -19.93 4.89 0.47
N LEU A 23 -18.89 4.63 -0.32
CA LEU A 23 -18.31 5.62 -1.21
C LEU A 23 -19.52 6.14 -1.99
N LYS A 24 -20.14 7.21 -1.47
CA LYS A 24 -21.29 7.81 -2.13
C LYS A 24 -20.76 8.26 -3.48
N PRO A 25 -21.24 7.69 -4.61
CA PRO A 25 -20.90 8.24 -5.91
C PRO A 25 -21.37 9.69 -5.89
N TYR A 26 -20.43 10.62 -5.96
CA TYR A 26 -20.76 12.03 -5.84
C TYR A 26 -21.26 12.51 -7.20
N GLY A 27 -22.56 12.83 -7.25
CA GLY A 27 -23.14 13.68 -8.27
C GLY A 27 -22.81 15.14 -7.95
N ASN A 28 -22.45 15.89 -8.99
CA ASN A 28 -22.09 17.31 -9.04
C ASN A 28 -20.61 17.63 -8.81
N TYR A 29 -19.92 17.87 -9.94
CA TYR A 29 -18.72 18.69 -10.01
C TYR A 29 -18.98 20.00 -9.26
N ASN A 30 -18.26 20.25 -8.18
CA ASN A 30 -18.22 21.60 -7.62
C ASN A 30 -17.63 22.53 -8.68
N SER A 31 -18.27 23.68 -8.90
CA SER A 31 -17.83 24.76 -9.80
C SER A 31 -16.46 25.37 -9.45
N ASN A 32 -15.72 24.78 -8.50
CA ASN A 32 -14.43 25.20 -8.00
C ASN A 32 -13.24 24.40 -8.57
N GLY A 33 -13.44 23.59 -9.63
CA GLY A 33 -12.33 23.12 -10.48
C GLY A 33 -11.34 22.14 -9.84
N GLN A 34 -11.79 21.29 -8.90
CA GLN A 34 -11.02 20.13 -8.44
C GLN A 34 -11.25 18.95 -9.41
N TYR A 35 -10.18 18.41 -10.00
CA TYR A 35 -10.27 17.22 -10.83
C TYR A 35 -10.20 15.96 -9.96
N PRO A 36 -11.20 15.09 -10.04
CA PRO A 36 -11.26 13.93 -9.19
C PRO A 36 -10.24 12.87 -9.59
N CYS A 37 -9.72 12.18 -8.60
CA CYS A 37 -8.90 10.98 -8.70
C CYS A 37 -9.75 9.82 -9.18
N ILE A 38 -9.19 8.93 -9.98
CA ILE A 38 -9.85 7.66 -10.30
C ILE A 38 -9.59 6.67 -9.18
N ILE A 39 -10.64 6.00 -8.69
CA ILE A 39 -10.55 4.84 -7.80
C ILE A 39 -10.90 3.58 -8.57
N CYS A 40 -9.98 2.62 -8.63
CA CYS A 40 -10.25 1.32 -9.21
C CYS A 40 -9.19 0.29 -8.83
N ARG A 41 -9.52 -0.99 -9.02
CA ARG A 41 -8.57 -2.09 -9.10
C ARG A 41 -8.82 -2.91 -10.35
N SER A 42 -7.77 -3.43 -10.98
CA SER A 42 -7.91 -4.32 -12.13
C SER A 42 -8.32 -5.75 -11.70
N PRO A 43 -8.87 -6.57 -12.60
CA PRO A 43 -9.02 -8.01 -12.40
C PRO A 43 -7.69 -8.67 -12.01
N GLY A 44 -7.77 -9.71 -11.16
CA GLY A 44 -6.60 -10.45 -10.67
C GLY A 44 -5.95 -9.85 -9.42
N VAL A 45 -6.26 -8.59 -9.05
CA VAL A 45 -5.76 -7.98 -7.80
C VAL A 45 -6.17 -8.77 -6.57
N GLU A 46 -7.37 -9.36 -6.56
CA GLU A 46 -7.88 -10.23 -5.49
C GLU A 46 -7.00 -11.46 -5.21
N ASN A 47 -6.24 -11.92 -6.20
CA ASN A 47 -5.34 -13.07 -6.07
C ASN A 47 -4.00 -12.67 -5.43
N TYR A 48 -3.63 -11.39 -5.50
CA TYR A 48 -2.33 -10.88 -5.04
C TYR A 48 -2.40 -9.55 -4.26
N PRO A 49 -3.35 -9.34 -3.33
CA PRO A 49 -3.51 -8.03 -2.66
C PRO A 49 -2.28 -7.66 -1.82
N GLU A 50 -1.58 -8.65 -1.25
CA GLU A 50 -0.38 -8.44 -0.43
C GLU A 50 0.81 -7.91 -1.25
N LEU A 51 0.84 -8.08 -2.58
CA LEU A 51 1.93 -7.56 -3.41
C LEU A 51 1.95 -6.03 -3.48
N PHE A 52 0.81 -5.39 -3.26
CA PHE A 52 0.71 -3.93 -3.26
C PHE A 52 1.27 -3.31 -1.99
N LEU A 53 1.53 -4.09 -0.94
CA LEU A 53 2.15 -3.59 0.30
C LEU A 53 1.35 -2.45 0.93
N LEU A 54 0.03 -2.51 0.74
CA LEU A 54 -0.95 -1.61 1.28
C LEU A 54 -1.99 -2.42 2.05
N PRO A 55 -2.74 -1.78 2.96
CA PRO A 55 -3.91 -2.36 3.61
C PRO A 55 -4.84 -3.12 2.66
N LYS A 56 -4.96 -4.43 2.88
CA LYS A 56 -5.78 -5.32 2.03
C LYS A 56 -7.22 -4.83 1.95
N ASN A 57 -7.80 -4.42 3.08
CA ASN A 57 -9.15 -3.89 3.11
C ASN A 57 -9.33 -2.63 2.24
N GLN A 58 -8.33 -1.74 2.18
CA GLN A 58 -8.40 -0.53 1.35
C GLN A 58 -8.34 -0.89 -0.14
N ILE A 59 -7.49 -1.85 -0.52
CA ILE A 59 -7.42 -2.36 -1.89
C ILE A 59 -8.75 -3.02 -2.28
N MET A 60 -9.26 -3.92 -1.43
CA MET A 60 -10.45 -4.72 -1.77
C MET A 60 -11.75 -3.90 -1.80
N ASN A 61 -11.78 -2.74 -1.14
CA ASN A 61 -12.88 -1.78 -1.22
C ASN A 61 -12.87 -0.93 -2.49
N LEU A 62 -11.79 -0.96 -3.29
CA LEU A 62 -11.78 -0.29 -4.58
C LEU A 62 -12.71 -1.01 -5.56
N PRO A 63 -13.42 -0.27 -6.42
CA PRO A 63 -14.30 -0.87 -7.39
C PRO A 63 -13.48 -1.64 -8.43
N LEU A 64 -13.95 -2.84 -8.77
CA LEU A 64 -13.35 -3.67 -9.80
C LEU A 64 -13.68 -3.08 -11.18
N LEU A 65 -12.65 -2.87 -12.01
CA LEU A 65 -12.78 -2.30 -13.33
C LEU A 65 -11.77 -2.94 -14.30
N ASP A 66 -12.28 -3.56 -15.38
CA ASP A 66 -11.44 -4.26 -16.37
C ASP A 66 -10.37 -3.35 -16.99
N ASN A 67 -10.75 -2.09 -17.27
CA ASN A 67 -9.88 -1.08 -17.84
C ASN A 67 -9.30 -0.12 -16.78
N CYS A 68 -9.01 -0.63 -15.57
CA CYS A 68 -8.33 0.18 -14.55
C CYS A 68 -6.91 0.60 -14.98
N ASP A 69 -6.35 -0.04 -16.01
CA ASP A 69 -5.12 0.38 -16.67
C ASP A 69 -5.33 1.62 -17.54
N ASN A 70 -6.47 1.76 -18.24
CA ASN A 70 -6.79 2.90 -19.11
C ASN A 70 -8.18 3.53 -18.89
N PRO A 71 -8.33 4.32 -17.82
CA PRO A 71 -9.60 4.92 -17.45
C PRO A 71 -10.04 6.11 -18.33
N SER A 72 -9.25 6.56 -19.31
CA SER A 72 -9.64 7.63 -20.24
C SER A 72 -10.85 7.29 -21.12
N SER A 73 -11.24 6.01 -21.16
CA SER A 73 -12.41 5.50 -21.88
C SER A 73 -13.68 5.41 -21.02
N LEU A 74 -13.64 5.83 -19.75
CA LEU A 74 -14.76 5.62 -18.83
C LEU A 74 -15.90 6.63 -19.06
N PRO A 75 -17.12 6.16 -19.34
CA PRO A 75 -18.27 7.04 -19.57
C PRO A 75 -18.90 7.60 -18.28
N ASN A 76 -18.50 7.13 -17.09
CA ASN A 76 -19.24 7.38 -15.83
C ASN A 76 -18.42 8.11 -14.77
N SER A 77 -19.05 9.10 -14.13
CA SER A 77 -18.54 9.86 -12.97
C SER A 77 -18.37 9.04 -11.68
N SER A 78 -18.83 7.79 -11.62
CA SER A 78 -18.87 6.99 -10.38
C SER A 78 -17.51 6.54 -9.86
N PHE A 79 -16.48 6.54 -10.70
CA PHE A 79 -15.11 6.14 -10.34
C PHE A 79 -14.23 7.33 -9.94
N PHE A 80 -14.80 8.52 -9.98
CA PHE A 80 -14.11 9.77 -9.74
C PHE A 80 -14.40 10.23 -8.31
N VAL A 81 -13.36 10.44 -7.52
CA VAL A 81 -13.45 10.89 -6.13
C VAL A 81 -12.50 12.06 -5.87
N ASN A 82 -12.86 12.94 -4.94
CA ASN A 82 -11.96 14.02 -4.52
C ASN A 82 -10.99 13.49 -3.47
N CYS A 83 -9.69 13.61 -3.73
CA CYS A 83 -8.62 13.35 -2.77
C CYS A 83 -8.22 14.66 -2.07
N ASP A 84 -7.79 14.56 -0.81
CA ASP A 84 -7.28 15.72 -0.05
C ASP A 84 -6.11 16.42 -0.75
N LYS A 85 -5.12 15.66 -1.21
CA LYS A 85 -3.92 16.21 -1.87
C LYS A 85 -3.37 15.35 -3.00
N TYR A 86 -3.14 14.06 -2.74
CA TYR A 86 -2.48 13.18 -3.70
C TYR A 86 -3.39 12.06 -4.19
N CYS A 87 -3.36 11.84 -5.50
CA CYS A 87 -3.86 10.63 -6.13
C CYS A 87 -2.70 9.65 -6.29
N THR A 88 -2.99 8.37 -6.16
CA THR A 88 -2.01 7.29 -6.27
C THR A 88 -2.36 6.40 -7.44
N ASN A 89 -1.33 5.91 -8.11
CA ASN A 89 -1.41 4.87 -9.12
C ASN A 89 -0.26 3.89 -8.94
N ILE A 90 -0.58 2.62 -8.77
CA ILE A 90 0.38 1.53 -8.61
C ILE A 90 0.13 0.50 -9.69
N ALA A 91 1.20 0.11 -10.37
CA ALA A 91 1.18 -1.00 -11.32
C ALA A 91 2.27 -2.01 -10.95
N ILE A 92 1.88 -3.28 -10.89
CA ILE A 92 2.75 -4.39 -10.50
C ILE A 92 2.65 -5.47 -11.57
N GLU A 93 3.78 -5.92 -12.10
CA GLU A 93 3.79 -7.00 -13.07
C GLU A 93 3.23 -8.28 -12.43
N CYS A 94 2.34 -8.95 -13.13
CA CYS A 94 1.70 -10.13 -12.59
C CYS A 94 2.73 -11.27 -12.41
N PRO A 95 2.86 -11.84 -11.20
CA PRO A 95 3.83 -12.90 -10.93
C PRO A 95 3.50 -14.19 -11.68
N ASP A 96 2.23 -14.43 -11.99
CA ASP A 96 1.74 -15.59 -12.72
C ASP A 96 0.97 -15.18 -13.98
N SER A 97 1.63 -15.21 -15.13
CA SER A 97 1.03 -14.86 -16.41
C SER A 97 -0.20 -15.70 -16.77
N THR A 98 -0.39 -16.87 -16.16
CA THR A 98 -1.57 -17.72 -16.36
C THR A 98 -2.76 -17.33 -15.47
N ALA A 99 -2.53 -16.58 -14.39
CA ALA A 99 -3.55 -16.14 -13.44
C ALA A 99 -4.06 -14.71 -13.71
N CYS A 100 -3.38 -13.98 -14.60
CA CYS A 100 -3.71 -12.60 -14.96
C CYS A 100 -4.00 -12.48 -16.45
N THR A 101 -5.03 -11.70 -16.78
CA THR A 101 -5.36 -11.34 -18.17
C THR A 101 -4.39 -10.30 -18.72
N ASN A 102 -3.91 -9.41 -17.87
CA ASN A 102 -3.01 -8.30 -18.22
C ASN A 102 -1.60 -8.53 -17.66
N LYS A 103 -0.59 -7.96 -18.35
CA LYS A 103 0.80 -8.00 -17.88
C LYS A 103 0.95 -7.38 -16.49
N TYR A 104 0.23 -6.30 -16.22
CA TYR A 104 0.27 -5.61 -14.93
C TYR A 104 -1.09 -5.64 -14.24
N LEU A 105 -1.04 -5.69 -12.92
CA LEU A 105 -2.13 -5.46 -12.01
C LEU A 105 -2.09 -3.99 -11.58
N TYR A 106 -3.25 -3.33 -11.53
CA TYR A 106 -3.36 -1.90 -11.25
C TYR A 106 -4.25 -1.64 -10.05
N ILE A 107 -3.83 -0.69 -9.22
CA ILE A 107 -4.72 -0.02 -8.27
C ILE A 107 -4.56 1.49 -8.37
N ARG A 108 -5.69 2.19 -8.23
CA ARG A 108 -5.77 3.65 -8.26
C ARG A 108 -6.66 4.13 -7.13
N GLY A 109 -6.32 5.26 -6.53
CA GLY A 109 -7.19 5.90 -5.56
C GLY A 109 -6.54 7.06 -4.84
N CYS A 110 -7.18 7.51 -3.76
CA CYS A 110 -6.65 8.56 -2.90
C CYS A 110 -5.52 8.01 -2.02
N GLN A 111 -4.37 8.70 -1.98
CA GLN A 111 -3.22 8.23 -1.18
C GLN A 111 -3.60 8.05 0.28
N ASN A 112 -4.26 9.04 0.88
CA ASN A 112 -4.72 9.02 2.28
C ASN A 112 -5.65 7.83 2.58
N ILE A 113 -6.52 7.44 1.65
CA ILE A 113 -7.42 6.29 1.84
C ILE A 113 -6.61 4.99 1.75
N LEU A 114 -5.83 4.84 0.68
CA LEU A 114 -5.06 3.62 0.42
C LEU A 114 -4.04 3.32 1.52
N THR A 115 -3.45 4.36 2.13
CA THR A 115 -2.42 4.21 3.18
C THR A 115 -2.92 4.38 4.61
N GLN A 116 -4.23 4.43 4.84
CA GLN A 116 -4.81 4.69 6.17
C GLN A 116 -4.28 5.98 6.82
N ASN A 117 -4.26 7.05 6.04
CA ASN A 117 -3.85 8.41 6.42
C ASN A 117 -2.35 8.57 6.73
N ILE A 118 -1.50 7.61 6.34
CA ILE A 118 -0.05 7.81 6.36
C ILE A 118 0.29 8.87 5.30
N GLN A 119 0.76 10.02 5.79
CA GLN A 119 1.12 11.15 4.95
C GLN A 119 2.46 10.89 4.26
N PRO A 120 2.56 11.07 2.93
CA PRO A 120 3.82 10.94 2.23
C PRO A 120 4.81 12.03 2.69
N SER A 121 6.10 11.71 2.68
CA SER A 121 7.17 12.67 2.95
C SER A 121 7.50 13.56 1.75
N ILE A 122 6.78 13.37 0.64
CA ILE A 122 6.94 14.09 -0.63
C ILE A 122 6.31 15.48 -0.53
N THR A 123 7.10 16.49 -0.87
CA THR A 123 6.70 17.89 -0.97
C THR A 123 6.42 18.28 -2.42
N ASP A 124 5.82 19.45 -2.64
CA ASP A 124 5.50 19.91 -4.00
C ASP A 124 6.77 20.17 -4.84
N ASN A 125 7.91 20.44 -4.17
CA ASN A 125 9.22 20.60 -4.82
C ASN A 125 9.82 19.28 -5.32
N ASP A 126 9.34 18.15 -4.79
CA ASP A 126 9.74 16.81 -5.21
C ASP A 126 8.92 16.33 -6.41
N LEU A 127 8.00 17.14 -6.93
CA LEU A 127 7.21 16.76 -8.10
C LEU A 127 7.91 17.21 -9.39
N ASP A 128 7.76 16.42 -10.44
CA ASP A 128 8.25 16.77 -11.76
C ASP A 128 7.46 17.94 -12.37
N LYS A 129 7.83 18.36 -13.59
CA LYS A 129 7.13 19.41 -14.34
C LYS A 129 5.65 19.10 -14.65
N ASN A 130 5.23 17.85 -14.50
CA ASN A 130 3.84 17.39 -14.66
C ASN A 130 3.18 17.13 -13.30
N TYR A 131 3.82 17.57 -12.22
CA TYR A 131 3.37 17.42 -10.85
C TYR A 131 3.16 15.98 -10.41
N GLN A 132 4.08 15.12 -10.88
CA GLN A 132 4.14 13.71 -10.56
C GLN A 132 5.42 13.38 -9.81
N TYR A 133 5.31 12.41 -8.92
CA TYR A 133 6.45 11.74 -8.33
C TYR A 133 6.25 10.24 -8.51
N CYS A 134 7.30 9.51 -8.85
CA CYS A 134 7.20 8.07 -9.01
C CYS A 134 8.44 7.33 -8.54
N GLU A 135 8.19 6.11 -8.09
CA GLU A 135 9.19 5.15 -7.66
C GLU A 135 9.06 3.88 -8.48
N TYR A 136 10.18 3.28 -8.82
CA TYR A 136 10.24 2.11 -9.69
C TYR A 136 11.29 1.10 -9.23
N ASP A 137 10.91 -0.16 -9.22
CA ASP A 137 11.79 -1.29 -8.98
C ASP A 137 11.63 -2.33 -10.10
N SER A 138 12.73 -2.64 -10.80
CA SER A 138 12.74 -3.62 -11.89
C SER A 138 12.92 -5.05 -11.41
N ASN A 139 13.33 -5.25 -10.14
CA ASN A 139 13.68 -6.55 -9.59
C ASN A 139 12.99 -6.79 -8.25
N PHE A 140 11.74 -6.34 -8.15
CA PHE A 140 10.96 -6.46 -6.94
C PHE A 140 10.65 -7.95 -6.67
N LEU A 141 11.07 -8.49 -5.52
CA LEU A 141 10.90 -9.92 -5.19
C LEU A 141 9.45 -10.22 -4.80
N ALA A 142 8.80 -11.07 -5.59
CA ALA A 142 7.46 -11.59 -5.35
C ALA A 142 7.45 -13.12 -5.37
N PHE A 143 6.27 -13.69 -5.13
CA PHE A 143 6.05 -15.13 -5.19
C PHE A 143 4.89 -15.44 -6.12
N LYS A 144 5.09 -16.47 -6.93
CA LYS A 144 4.04 -17.12 -7.72
C LYS A 144 3.04 -17.83 -6.80
N SER A 145 1.88 -18.15 -7.34
CA SER A 145 0.80 -18.93 -6.70
C SER A 145 1.27 -20.31 -6.26
N ASN A 146 2.26 -20.88 -6.95
CA ASN A 146 2.92 -22.14 -6.55
C ASN A 146 4.03 -21.96 -5.50
N GLY A 147 4.22 -20.76 -4.97
CA GLY A 147 5.23 -20.44 -3.96
C GLY A 147 6.65 -20.20 -4.49
N ASN A 148 6.88 -20.34 -5.80
CA ASN A 148 8.21 -20.08 -6.35
C ASN A 148 8.50 -18.57 -6.40
N PRO A 149 9.72 -18.13 -6.01
CA PRO A 149 10.09 -16.73 -6.09
C PRO A 149 10.22 -16.26 -7.54
N VAL A 150 9.88 -15.00 -7.80
CA VAL A 150 10.02 -14.34 -9.09
C VAL A 150 10.33 -12.86 -8.89
N ASN A 151 11.20 -12.30 -9.72
CA ASN A 151 11.42 -10.87 -9.77
C ASN A 151 10.43 -10.26 -10.74
N ILE A 152 9.73 -9.21 -10.32
CA ILE A 152 8.72 -8.52 -11.10
C ILE A 152 9.00 -7.02 -11.12
N GLU A 153 8.41 -6.33 -12.09
CA GLU A 153 8.39 -4.88 -12.12
C GLU A 153 7.33 -4.30 -11.16
N TYR A 154 7.72 -3.31 -10.35
CA TYR A 154 6.83 -2.55 -9.47
C TYR A 154 7.02 -1.06 -9.77
N ILE A 155 5.94 -0.35 -10.13
CA ILE A 155 5.90 1.12 -10.15
C ILE A 155 4.81 1.67 -9.21
N ALA A 156 5.16 2.68 -8.42
CA ALA A 156 4.22 3.45 -7.62
C ALA A 156 4.36 4.93 -7.98
N SER A 157 3.26 5.65 -8.13
CA SER A 157 3.27 7.07 -8.45
C SER A 157 2.25 7.86 -7.65
N LEU A 158 2.61 9.11 -7.35
CA LEU A 158 1.76 10.16 -6.81
C LEU A 158 1.60 11.27 -7.83
N CYS A 159 0.45 11.93 -7.79
CA CYS A 159 0.24 13.19 -8.48
C CYS A 159 -0.69 14.08 -7.67
N LEU A 160 -0.59 15.40 -7.86
CA LEU A 160 -1.44 16.37 -7.18
C LEU A 160 -2.87 16.36 -7.71
N SER A 161 -3.85 16.17 -6.82
CA SER A 161 -5.28 16.13 -7.15
C SER A 161 -5.84 17.49 -7.57
N ASN A 162 -5.16 18.58 -7.20
CA ASN A 162 -5.63 19.95 -7.42
C ASN A 162 -5.07 20.61 -8.69
N ILE A 163 -4.25 19.91 -9.48
CA ILE A 163 -3.57 20.53 -10.61
C ILE A 163 -4.38 20.43 -11.89
N GLN A 164 -4.50 21.60 -12.50
CA GLN A 164 -5.28 21.88 -13.68
C GLN A 164 -4.31 21.88 -14.87
N ASP A 165 -4.43 20.90 -15.77
CA ASP A 165 -4.21 21.25 -17.17
C ASP A 165 -5.49 21.98 -17.61
N PRO A 166 -5.44 23.29 -17.89
CA PRO A 166 -6.63 24.03 -18.34
C PRO A 166 -7.17 23.51 -19.68
N ASN A 167 -6.38 22.75 -20.44
CA ASN A 167 -6.74 22.22 -21.75
C ASN A 167 -7.18 20.75 -21.70
N GLU A 168 -6.76 19.98 -20.68
CA GLU A 168 -7.05 18.55 -20.57
C GLU A 168 -7.71 18.23 -19.22
N LYS A 169 -9.03 17.95 -19.25
CA LYS A 169 -9.82 17.51 -18.07
C LYS A 169 -9.52 16.05 -17.70
N ILE A 170 -8.26 15.68 -17.59
CA ILE A 170 -7.82 14.31 -17.36
C ILE A 170 -7.38 14.18 -15.90
N PRO A 171 -7.90 13.20 -15.14
CA PRO A 171 -7.42 12.91 -13.80
C PRO A 171 -5.91 12.69 -13.78
N CYS A 172 -5.24 13.27 -12.80
CA CYS A 172 -3.79 13.14 -12.73
C CYS A 172 -3.37 11.68 -12.50
N ASN A 173 -4.16 10.80 -11.90
CA ASN A 173 -3.75 9.39 -11.77
C ASN A 173 -4.11 8.56 -13.02
N ASN A 174 -4.18 9.15 -14.20
CA ASN A 174 -4.40 8.47 -15.49
C ASN A 174 -3.08 8.05 -16.20
N TYR A 175 -1.91 8.35 -15.65
CA TYR A 175 -0.66 8.34 -16.43
C TYR A 175 -0.02 6.97 -16.73
N LEU A 176 -0.46 5.86 -16.15
CA LEU A 176 0.16 4.53 -16.41
C LEU A 176 -0.52 3.71 -17.52
N SER A 177 -1.43 4.31 -18.31
CA SER A 177 -2.21 3.57 -19.30
C SER A 177 -1.48 3.26 -20.60
N ASN A 178 -1.93 2.25 -21.33
CA ASN A 178 -1.43 1.99 -22.68
C ASN A 178 -1.82 3.14 -23.62
N GLY A 179 -0.84 3.77 -24.26
CA GLY A 179 -1.03 5.00 -25.06
C GLY A 179 -1.09 6.30 -24.25
N SER A 180 -0.93 6.27 -22.92
CA SER A 180 -0.70 7.48 -22.14
C SER A 180 0.63 8.13 -22.51
N LYS A 181 0.71 9.45 -22.28
CA LYS A 181 1.95 10.24 -22.42
C LYS A 181 3.12 9.70 -21.59
N TYR A 182 2.83 8.92 -20.54
CA TYR A 182 3.80 8.44 -19.55
C TYR A 182 3.57 6.97 -19.21
N SER A 183 3.44 6.12 -20.23
CA SER A 183 3.30 4.68 -20.01
C SER A 183 4.43 4.11 -19.14
N ILE A 184 4.20 2.94 -18.52
CA ILE A 184 5.19 2.25 -17.68
C ILE A 184 6.55 2.16 -18.39
N SER A 185 6.60 1.90 -19.69
CA SER A 185 7.86 1.82 -20.45
C SER A 185 8.64 3.14 -20.52
N LEU A 186 7.95 4.28 -20.48
CA LEU A 186 8.54 5.62 -20.50
C LEU A 186 8.96 6.08 -19.09
N LEU A 187 8.19 5.73 -18.07
CA LEU A 187 8.42 6.19 -16.69
C LEU A 187 9.61 5.52 -16.00
N LYS A 188 10.03 4.33 -16.44
CA LYS A 188 11.18 3.61 -15.84
C LYS A 188 12.42 4.46 -15.69
N ASN A 189 12.66 5.37 -16.64
CA ASN A 189 13.84 6.23 -16.67
C ASN A 189 13.68 7.57 -15.94
N SER A 190 12.45 7.95 -15.58
CA SER A 190 12.16 9.21 -14.88
C SER A 190 11.81 9.02 -13.40
N CYS A 191 11.47 7.80 -12.98
CA CYS A 191 11.22 7.48 -11.57
C CYS A 191 12.52 7.39 -10.75
N ASN A 192 12.41 7.63 -9.44
CA ASN A 192 13.52 7.63 -8.47
C ASN A 192 14.60 8.73 -8.65
N VAL A 193 14.49 9.62 -9.65
CA VAL A 193 15.53 10.63 -9.94
C VAL A 193 15.79 11.58 -8.75
N LEU A 194 14.81 11.76 -7.87
CA LEU A 194 14.85 12.75 -6.80
C LEU A 194 15.30 12.20 -5.44
N ARG A 195 15.34 10.89 -5.26
CA ARG A 195 15.95 10.30 -4.06
C ARG A 195 17.42 10.03 -4.36
N PRO A 196 18.36 10.65 -3.64
CA PRO A 196 19.74 10.18 -3.67
C PRO A 196 19.69 8.69 -3.38
N SER A 197 20.33 7.87 -4.22
CA SER A 197 20.57 6.47 -3.94
C SER A 197 21.51 6.38 -2.74
N GLY A 198 20.99 6.67 -1.55
CA GLY A 198 21.63 6.32 -0.31
C GLY A 198 21.79 4.80 -0.35
N SER A 199 23.02 4.33 -0.50
CA SER A 199 23.34 2.91 -0.37
C SER A 199 23.19 2.57 1.11
N PHE A 200 21.94 2.39 1.54
CA PHE A 200 21.63 1.92 2.88
C PHE A 200 21.82 0.41 2.89
N GLY A 201 22.72 -0.10 3.72
CA GLY A 201 22.82 -1.54 3.96
C GLY A 201 21.50 -2.04 4.55
N CYS A 202 20.79 -2.97 3.93
CA CYS A 202 19.58 -3.57 4.51
C CYS A 202 19.85 -5.03 4.89
N TYR A 203 19.16 -5.57 5.90
CA TYR A 203 19.19 -7.01 6.15
C TYR A 203 18.36 -7.73 5.08
N LYS A 204 18.82 -8.91 4.63
CA LYS A 204 18.14 -9.72 3.62
C LYS A 204 18.01 -11.16 4.07
N CYS A 205 16.78 -11.60 4.29
CA CYS A 205 16.52 -12.94 4.82
C CYS A 205 15.03 -13.32 4.69
N GLN A 206 14.79 -14.64 4.75
CA GLN A 206 13.48 -15.27 4.85
C GLN A 206 13.58 -16.30 5.97
N GLU A 207 12.93 -16.04 7.10
CA GLU A 207 13.01 -16.91 8.29
C GLU A 207 11.64 -17.15 8.93
N GLU A 208 11.48 -18.35 9.49
CA GLU A 208 10.39 -18.73 10.39
C GLU A 208 10.87 -18.50 11.85
N GLU A 209 9.97 -17.98 12.68
CA GLU A 209 10.09 -17.80 14.15
C GLU A 209 11.12 -16.79 14.67
N ARG A 210 11.99 -16.17 13.83
CA ARG A 210 12.98 -15.18 14.32
C ARG A 210 13.19 -13.97 13.42
N ASN A 211 13.52 -12.85 14.07
CA ASN A 211 13.95 -11.63 13.41
C ASN A 211 15.39 -11.82 12.91
N CYS A 212 15.52 -12.05 11.61
CA CYS A 212 16.79 -12.37 10.98
C CYS A 212 17.70 -11.13 10.82
N HIS A 213 18.99 -11.31 11.11
CA HIS A 213 20.03 -10.26 11.04
C HIS A 213 21.16 -10.64 10.07
N THR A 214 20.87 -11.53 9.13
CA THR A 214 21.81 -12.07 8.18
C THR A 214 21.64 -11.39 6.82
N GLY A 215 22.70 -11.43 6.01
CA GLY A 215 22.72 -10.89 4.65
C GLY A 215 22.79 -9.35 4.57
N SER A 216 23.23 -8.86 3.41
CA SER A 216 23.15 -7.44 3.06
C SER A 216 22.82 -7.27 1.59
N ASP A 217 21.84 -6.43 1.26
CA ASP A 217 21.43 -6.16 -0.13
C ASP A 217 21.39 -4.66 -0.50
N GLY A 218 22.15 -3.83 0.24
CA GLY A 218 22.09 -2.36 0.29
C GLY A 218 22.33 -1.55 -1.00
N SER A 219 21.57 -1.85 -2.04
CA SER A 219 21.66 -1.29 -3.38
C SER A 219 20.47 -0.42 -3.75
N GLN A 220 19.43 -0.38 -2.92
CA GLN A 220 18.16 0.27 -3.24
C GLN A 220 17.74 1.30 -2.18
N ALA A 221 16.80 2.16 -2.55
CA ALA A 221 16.44 3.36 -1.79
C ALA A 221 15.83 3.08 -0.39
N TYR A 222 15.22 1.92 -0.19
CA TYR A 222 14.52 1.55 1.03
C TYR A 222 14.92 0.18 1.54
N CYS A 223 15.00 0.03 2.86
CA CYS A 223 14.91 -1.28 3.49
C CYS A 223 13.45 -1.59 3.81
N PHE A 224 13.02 -2.82 3.57
CA PHE A 224 11.71 -3.30 3.99
C PHE A 224 11.79 -4.49 4.94
N LYS A 225 10.72 -4.65 5.73
CA LYS A 225 10.43 -5.85 6.52
C LYS A 225 8.96 -6.19 6.33
N ARG A 226 8.68 -7.39 5.83
CA ARG A 226 7.35 -8.00 5.79
C ARG A 226 7.29 -9.07 6.84
N TYR A 227 6.12 -9.24 7.42
CA TYR A 227 5.91 -10.33 8.33
C TYR A 227 4.47 -10.85 8.28
N MET A 228 4.30 -12.10 8.69
CA MET A 228 3.01 -12.73 8.93
C MET A 228 3.07 -13.48 10.25
N LYS A 229 2.22 -13.13 11.20
CA LYS A 229 1.99 -13.89 12.43
C LYS A 229 0.80 -14.81 12.23
N VAL A 230 0.94 -16.09 12.54
CA VAL A 230 -0.14 -17.09 12.43
C VAL A 230 -0.36 -17.74 13.80
N GLY A 231 -1.58 -17.60 14.34
CA GLY A 231 -1.85 -17.99 15.73
C GLY A 231 -0.99 -17.21 16.74
N ASP A 232 -0.70 -17.81 17.89
CA ASP A 232 -0.03 -17.10 18.99
C ASP A 232 1.49 -17.03 18.85
N ASN A 233 2.12 -18.04 18.22
CA ASN A 233 3.56 -18.27 18.34
C ASN A 233 4.34 -18.32 17.02
N LYS A 234 3.69 -18.41 15.85
CA LYS A 234 4.40 -18.53 14.57
C LYS A 234 4.54 -17.19 13.88
N TYR A 235 5.77 -16.86 13.51
CA TYR A 235 6.11 -15.65 12.75
C TYR A 235 6.85 -16.05 11.49
N TYR A 236 6.48 -15.48 10.36
CA TYR A 236 7.21 -15.57 9.10
C TYR A 236 7.70 -14.18 8.76
N ILE A 237 9.00 -14.01 8.54
CA ILE A 237 9.61 -12.70 8.30
C ILE A 237 10.39 -12.75 6.99
N ALA A 238 10.18 -11.72 6.16
CA ALA A 238 10.98 -11.48 4.96
C ALA A 238 11.54 -10.06 5.01
N LYS A 239 12.84 -9.92 4.80
CA LYS A 239 13.55 -8.64 4.75
C LYS A 239 14.33 -8.50 3.45
N GLY A 240 14.49 -7.27 3.01
CA GLY A 240 15.38 -6.90 1.91
C GLY A 240 15.36 -5.42 1.66
N SER A 241 15.81 -5.03 0.48
CA SER A 241 15.74 -3.67 -0.05
C SER A 241 14.71 -3.55 -1.19
N SER A 242 14.24 -2.34 -1.45
CA SER A 242 13.34 -2.01 -2.57
C SER A 242 13.60 -0.58 -3.03
N ASN A 243 13.43 -0.30 -4.33
CA ASN A 243 13.39 1.09 -4.83
C ASN A 243 12.00 1.72 -4.72
N VAL A 244 11.00 0.95 -4.33
CA VAL A 244 9.62 1.40 -4.16
C VAL A 244 9.18 1.30 -2.70
N ASN A 245 8.59 2.38 -2.20
CA ASN A 245 7.77 2.46 -1.01
C ASN A 245 6.41 3.09 -1.37
N PRO A 246 5.30 2.33 -1.41
CA PRO A 246 3.99 2.87 -1.80
C PRO A 246 3.41 3.89 -0.80
N TYR A 247 4.03 4.03 0.38
CA TYR A 247 3.71 5.09 1.32
C TYR A 247 4.40 6.42 0.99
N PHE A 248 5.47 6.38 0.18
CA PHE A 248 6.32 7.52 -0.16
C PHE A 248 6.84 8.27 1.07
N THR A 249 7.21 7.50 2.10
CA THR A 249 7.70 8.01 3.39
C THR A 249 9.15 7.60 3.62
N ASN A 250 9.83 8.29 4.53
CA ASN A 250 11.16 7.84 4.97
C ASN A 250 11.10 6.63 5.92
N SER A 251 10.03 6.52 6.70
CA SER A 251 9.75 5.39 7.59
C SER A 251 8.25 5.25 7.79
N SER A 252 7.71 4.07 7.55
CA SER A 252 6.31 3.74 7.86
C SER A 252 6.16 2.25 8.14
N CYS A 253 5.12 1.92 8.90
CA CYS A 253 4.62 0.56 8.99
C CYS A 253 3.12 0.55 8.91
N TYR A 254 2.65 -0.58 8.43
CA TYR A 254 1.26 -0.95 8.49
C TYR A 254 1.17 -2.42 8.89
N ASP A 255 0.17 -2.69 9.73
CA ASP A 255 -0.17 -4.03 10.16
C ASP A 255 -1.66 -4.26 9.90
N ASP A 256 -2.01 -5.37 9.25
CA ASP A 256 -3.39 -5.81 9.09
C ASP A 256 -3.68 -7.01 9.99
N SER A 257 -4.81 -6.99 10.69
CA SER A 257 -5.35 -8.19 11.33
C SER A 257 -6.20 -8.92 10.31
N THR A 258 -5.74 -10.07 9.86
CA THR A 258 -6.43 -10.88 8.85
C THR A 258 -6.83 -12.23 9.45
N SER A 259 -7.72 -12.93 8.76
CA SER A 259 -8.05 -14.30 9.13
C SER A 259 -8.09 -15.14 7.88
N TYR A 260 -7.34 -16.24 7.85
CA TYR A 260 -7.31 -17.16 6.72
C TYR A 260 -8.25 -18.33 6.99
N SER A 261 -9.25 -18.49 6.13
CA SER A 261 -10.09 -19.69 6.15
C SER A 261 -9.37 -20.82 5.44
N LEU A 262 -8.96 -21.86 6.17
CA LEU A 262 -8.43 -23.09 5.56
C LEU A 262 -9.57 -24.01 5.10
N SER A 263 -10.74 -23.89 5.72
CA SER A 263 -11.99 -24.56 5.36
C SER A 263 -13.19 -23.73 5.86
N PRO A 264 -14.44 -24.11 5.51
CA PRO A 264 -15.65 -23.43 6.03
C PRO A 264 -15.79 -23.46 7.56
N PHE A 265 -15.03 -24.30 8.25
CA PHE A 265 -15.09 -24.50 9.70
C PHE A 265 -13.76 -24.21 10.41
N ILE A 266 -12.68 -23.92 9.67
CA ILE A 266 -11.38 -23.55 10.22
C ILE A 266 -11.02 -22.15 9.74
N ASN A 267 -11.02 -21.22 10.69
CA ASN A 267 -10.49 -19.88 10.49
C ASN A 267 -9.26 -19.69 11.38
N VAL A 268 -8.13 -19.34 10.78
CA VAL A 268 -6.87 -19.10 11.48
C VAL A 268 -6.65 -17.60 11.55
N GLN A 269 -6.61 -17.07 12.77
CA GLN A 269 -6.26 -15.68 12.99
C GLN A 269 -4.80 -15.46 12.58
N ALA A 270 -4.59 -14.38 11.84
CA ALA A 270 -3.29 -13.97 11.41
C ALA A 270 -3.12 -12.45 11.48
N ARG A 271 -1.88 -12.01 11.45
CA ARG A 271 -1.54 -10.60 11.35
C ARG A 271 -0.43 -10.45 10.34
N SER A 272 -0.70 -9.84 9.20
CA SER A 272 0.33 -9.46 8.25
C SER A 272 0.76 -8.02 8.49
N GLY A 273 1.92 -7.64 7.97
CA GLY A 273 2.36 -6.27 8.01
C GLY A 273 3.57 -6.04 7.15
N VAL A 274 3.76 -4.78 6.79
CA VAL A 274 4.90 -4.32 6.01
C VAL A 274 5.41 -3.01 6.57
N CYS A 275 6.72 -2.89 6.56
CA CYS A 275 7.46 -1.79 7.10
C CYS A 275 8.53 -1.35 6.12
N PHE A 276 8.68 -0.04 5.97
CA PHE A 276 9.71 0.59 5.16
C PHE A 276 10.51 1.57 6.00
N CYS A 277 11.79 1.69 5.69
CA CYS A 277 12.67 2.68 6.30
C CYS A 277 13.84 3.03 5.36
N SER A 278 14.36 4.25 5.49
CA SER A 278 15.48 4.80 4.69
C SER A 278 16.30 5.81 5.50
N ASP A 279 16.20 5.77 6.83
CA ASP A 279 16.84 6.73 7.74
C ASP A 279 18.27 6.32 8.13
N LYS A 280 18.60 5.02 8.09
CA LYS A 280 19.91 4.48 8.47
C LYS A 280 20.16 3.08 7.91
N ASN A 281 21.42 2.67 7.91
CA ASN A 281 21.81 1.28 7.65
C ASN A 281 21.11 0.33 8.63
N TYR A 282 20.59 -0.75 8.06
CA TYR A 282 19.93 -1.88 8.71
C TYR A 282 18.73 -1.41 9.55
N CYS A 283 18.01 -0.39 9.09
CA CYS A 283 16.81 0.11 9.75
C CYS A 283 15.69 -0.96 9.82
N ASN A 284 15.70 -1.96 8.93
CA ASN A 284 14.82 -3.12 8.96
C ASN A 284 15.24 -4.19 10.00
N SER A 285 16.14 -3.85 10.92
CA SER A 285 16.63 -4.70 12.01
C SER A 285 15.57 -5.05 13.04
N SER A 286 14.64 -4.15 13.37
CA SER A 286 14.01 -4.18 14.70
C SER A 286 12.58 -4.76 14.76
N GLU A 287 12.21 -5.20 15.97
CA GLU A 287 10.84 -5.44 16.45
C GLU A 287 10.06 -4.14 16.73
N ASN A 288 10.69 -2.97 16.53
CA ASN A 288 10.37 -1.71 17.20
C ASN A 288 9.76 -0.62 16.33
N ILE A 289 9.17 -0.92 15.18
CA ILE A 289 8.54 0.16 14.41
C ILE A 289 7.22 0.64 15.06
N LYS A 290 6.73 -0.08 16.07
CA LYS A 290 5.67 0.41 16.99
C LYS A 290 6.14 1.46 18.00
N ASN A 291 7.43 1.59 18.27
CA ASN A 291 7.94 2.50 19.32
C ASN A 291 8.07 3.97 18.86
N ALA A 292 7.80 4.28 17.59
CA ALA A 292 7.70 5.67 17.14
C ALA A 292 6.46 6.38 17.73
N PHE A 293 5.36 5.65 17.95
CA PHE A 293 4.14 6.23 18.54
C PHE A 293 4.20 6.36 20.06
N LEU A 294 4.97 5.53 20.77
CA LEU A 294 5.05 5.56 22.24
C LEU A 294 5.78 6.80 22.78
N LYS A 295 6.73 7.36 22.01
CA LYS A 295 7.49 8.55 22.43
C LYS A 295 6.64 9.82 22.47
N VAL A 296 5.56 9.90 21.69
CA VAL A 296 4.66 11.06 21.67
C VAL A 296 3.76 11.08 22.92
N THR A 297 3.35 9.90 23.43
CA THR A 297 2.48 9.81 24.62
C THR A 297 3.20 10.22 25.90
N ILE A 298 4.50 9.92 26.03
CA ILE A 298 5.29 10.27 27.23
C ILE A 298 5.52 11.79 27.32
N PHE A 299 5.69 12.48 26.20
CA PHE A 299 5.96 13.92 26.18
C PHE A 299 4.72 14.74 26.58
N VAL A 300 3.51 14.32 26.19
CA VAL A 300 2.25 15.01 26.55
C VAL A 300 1.95 14.87 28.05
N ILE A 301 2.25 13.71 28.65
CA ILE A 301 2.03 13.48 30.09
C ILE A 301 2.99 14.34 30.94
N PHE A 302 4.25 14.47 30.53
CA PHE A 302 5.20 15.33 31.25
C PHE A 302 4.89 16.83 31.12
N SER A 303 4.26 17.25 30.03
CA SER A 303 3.88 18.65 29.79
C SER A 303 2.62 19.07 30.58
N LEU A 304 1.84 18.11 31.07
CA LEU A 304 0.64 18.34 31.88
C LEU A 304 0.90 18.21 33.39
N LEU A 305 2.09 17.76 33.77
CA LEU A 305 2.52 17.56 35.17
C LEU A 305 3.54 18.61 35.67
N LEU A 306 3.89 19.58 34.83
CA LEU A 306 4.70 20.77 35.15
C LEU A 306 3.82 22.02 35.04
#